data_AF-A0AAW6RL40-F1
#
_entry.id   AF-A0AAW6RL40-F1
#
_cell.length_a   1.000
_cell.length_b   1.000
_cell.length_c   1.000
_cell.angle_alpha   90.00
_cell.angle_beta   90.00
_cell.angle_gamma   90.00
#
_symmetry.space_group_name_H-M   'P 1'
#
loop_
_entity.id
_entity.type
_entity.pdbx_description
1 polymer ?
#
loop_
_entity_poly.entity_id
_entity_poly.type
_entity_poly.pdbx_seq_one_letter_code
_entity_poly.pdbx_strand_id
1 'polypeptide(L)'
;MAAQSKVESVVNLAKRRGLVYQCGEIYGGTKSAWDYGPLGVELKDNIKRQWWRNMVISREDVVGLDSSVILPRQVWEASGHVEVFTDPLVESLHTHKRYRADHLIEAYEAKHGHPPENGLADI
;
A
#
# COMPACT_ATOMS: atom_id res chain seq x y z
N MET A 1 -20.26 23.33 0.20
CA MET A 1 -19.76 21.95 0.14
C MET A 1 -18.38 21.99 -0.51
N ALA A 2 -17.36 21.39 0.09
CA ALA A 2 -16.03 21.33 -0.53
C ALA A 2 -16.13 20.62 -1.90
N ALA A 3 -15.39 21.12 -2.90
CA ALA A 3 -15.35 20.49 -4.22
C ALA A 3 -14.80 19.06 -4.08
N GLN A 4 -15.53 18.08 -4.62
CA GLN A 4 -15.11 16.69 -4.58
C GLN A 4 -13.73 16.54 -5.23
N SER A 5 -12.80 15.92 -4.51
CA SER A 5 -11.45 15.73 -5.05
C SER A 5 -11.50 14.80 -6.27
N LYS A 6 -10.63 15.01 -7.27
CA LYS A 6 -10.55 14.12 -8.44
C LYS A 6 -10.35 12.66 -8.03
N VAL A 7 -9.61 12.43 -6.94
CA VAL A 7 -9.38 11.11 -6.36
C VAL A 7 -10.69 10.51 -5.85
N GLU A 8 -11.49 11.25 -5.09
CA GLU A 8 -12.80 10.78 -4.62
C GLU A 8 -13.74 10.45 -5.79
N SER A 9 -13.73 11.24 -6.87
CA SER A 9 -14.51 10.93 -8.07
C SER A 9 -14.09 9.59 -8.70
N VAL A 10 -12.79 9.32 -8.76
CA VAL A 10 -12.25 8.05 -9.29
C VAL A 10 -12.61 6.88 -8.37
N VAL A 11 -12.44 7.03 -7.05
CA VAL A 11 -12.80 6.00 -6.07
C VAL A 11 -14.28 5.64 -6.19
N ASN A 12 -15.15 6.66 -6.27
CA ASN A 12 -16.59 6.46 -6.43
C ASN A 12 -16.96 5.81 -7.77
N LEU A 13 -16.24 6.11 -8.85
CA LEU A 13 -16.43 5.43 -10.13
C LEU A 13 -16.00 3.96 -10.03
N ALA A 14 -14.84 3.68 -9.45
CA ALA A 14 -14.31 2.33 -9.29
C ALA A 14 -15.27 1.43 -8.51
N LYS A 15 -15.83 1.94 -7.40
CA LYS A 15 -16.84 1.24 -6.62
C LYS A 15 -18.13 1.00 -7.42
N ARG A 16 -18.68 2.05 -8.05
CA ARG A 16 -19.96 1.96 -8.80
C ARG A 16 -19.89 1.08 -10.05
N ARG A 17 -18.71 0.94 -10.66
CA ARG A 17 -18.50 0.15 -11.88
C ARG A 17 -17.98 -1.25 -11.62
N GLY A 18 -17.81 -1.65 -10.36
CA GLY A 18 -17.34 -2.98 -10.01
C GLY A 18 -15.90 -3.25 -10.42
N LEU A 19 -15.04 -2.24 -10.23
CA LEU A 19 -13.60 -2.40 -10.31
C LEU A 19 -13.03 -2.90 -8.97
N VAL A 20 -13.20 -2.14 -7.88
CA VAL A 20 -12.61 -2.47 -6.59
C VAL A 20 -13.57 -2.11 -5.45
N TYR A 21 -13.59 -2.96 -4.43
CA TYR A 21 -14.37 -2.81 -3.20
C TYR A 21 -13.47 -2.91 -1.97
N GLN A 22 -13.91 -2.32 -0.85
CA GLN A 22 -13.22 -2.55 0.42
C GLN A 22 -13.48 -3.98 0.89
N CYS A 23 -12.44 -4.70 1.29
CA CYS A 23 -12.61 -6.07 1.76
C CYS A 23 -13.45 -6.09 3.04
N GLY A 24 -14.47 -6.95 3.10
CA GLY A 24 -15.37 -7.03 4.26
C GLY A 24 -16.22 -5.78 4.49
N GLU A 25 -16.54 -5.01 3.44
CA GLU A 25 -17.26 -3.73 3.53
C GLU A 25 -18.51 -3.78 4.44
N ILE A 26 -19.33 -4.82 4.31
CA ILE A 26 -20.57 -4.98 5.09
C ILE A 26 -20.34 -5.24 6.59
N TYR A 27 -19.11 -5.55 6.98
CA TYR A 27 -18.69 -5.81 8.37
C TYR A 27 -17.77 -4.71 8.94
N GLY A 28 -17.76 -3.52 8.30
CA GLY A 28 -16.93 -2.39 8.75
C GLY A 28 -15.58 -2.27 8.03
N GLY A 29 -15.27 -3.21 7.14
CA GLY A 29 -14.12 -3.13 6.25
C GLY A 29 -12.78 -3.46 6.92
N THR A 30 -11.93 -4.18 6.19
CA THR A 30 -10.55 -4.44 6.60
C THR A 30 -9.66 -3.34 6.03
N LYS A 31 -8.87 -2.69 6.89
CA LYS A 31 -7.87 -1.71 6.43
C LYS A 31 -6.83 -2.40 5.56
N SER A 32 -6.40 -1.72 4.50
CA SER A 32 -5.36 -2.19 3.58
C SER A 32 -5.67 -3.49 2.83
N ALA A 33 -6.94 -3.88 2.75
CA ALA A 33 -7.39 -5.04 1.99
C ALA A 33 -8.57 -4.66 1.07
N TRP A 34 -8.54 -5.17 -0.16
CA TRP A 34 -9.51 -4.84 -1.20
C TRP A 34 -9.87 -6.05 -2.06
N ASP A 35 -11.12 -6.09 -2.49
CA ASP A 35 -11.65 -7.12 -3.37
C ASP A 35 -11.85 -6.56 -4.78
N TYR A 36 -11.39 -7.29 -5.80
CA TYR A 36 -11.59 -6.91 -7.20
C TYR A 36 -12.94 -7.42 -7.69
N GLY A 37 -13.77 -6.51 -8.20
CA GLY A 37 -15.05 -6.85 -8.83
C GLY A 37 -14.89 -7.40 -10.25
N PRO A 38 -15.99 -7.65 -10.98
CA PRO A 38 -15.96 -8.28 -12.30
C PRO A 38 -15.06 -7.55 -13.30
N LEU A 39 -15.20 -6.23 -13.42
CA LEU A 39 -14.33 -5.44 -14.32
C LEU A 39 -12.91 -5.30 -13.75
N GLY A 40 -12.76 -5.35 -12.43
CA GLY A 40 -11.47 -5.24 -11.76
C GLY A 40 -10.58 -6.45 -12.00
N VAL A 41 -11.14 -7.65 -11.93
CA VAL A 41 -10.43 -8.90 -12.24
C VAL A 41 -9.93 -8.89 -13.68
N GLU A 42 -10.81 -8.57 -14.64
CA GLU A 42 -10.44 -8.49 -16.06
C GLU A 42 -9.35 -7.44 -16.30
N LEU A 43 -9.47 -6.25 -15.71
CA LEU A 43 -8.47 -5.20 -15.84
C LEU A 43 -7.12 -5.64 -15.25
N LYS A 44 -7.12 -6.19 -14.04
CA LYS A 44 -5.91 -6.67 -13.35
C LYS A 44 -5.22 -7.76 -14.17
N ASP A 45 -5.98 -8.74 -14.66
CA ASP A 45 -5.42 -9.86 -15.41
C ASP A 45 -4.92 -9.45 -16.79
N ASN A 46 -5.60 -8.50 -17.46
CA ASN A 46 -5.12 -7.92 -18.71
C ASN A 46 -3.79 -7.18 -18.51
N ILE A 47 -3.64 -6.40 -17.43
CA ILE A 47 -2.39 -5.74 -17.10
C ILE A 47 -1.28 -6.77 -16.84
N LYS A 48 -1.55 -7.81 -16.03
CA LYS A 48 -0.58 -8.88 -15.76
C LYS A 48 -0.13 -9.59 -17.04
N ARG A 49 -1.06 -9.93 -17.94
CA ARG A 49 -0.77 -10.58 -19.23
C ARG A 49 0.08 -9.70 -20.15
N GLN A 50 -0.26 -8.41 -20.24
CA GLN A 50 0.52 -7.47 -21.05
C GLN A 50 1.93 -7.29 -20.51
N TRP A 51 2.07 -7.16 -19.19
CA TRP A 51 3.38 -7.08 -18.54
C TRP A 51 4.21 -8.35 -18.80
N TRP A 52 3.63 -9.53 -18.61
CA TRP A 52 4.32 -10.81 -18.83
C TRP A 52 4.78 -10.96 -20.27
N ARG A 53 3.92 -10.61 -21.22
CA ARG A 53 4.26 -10.64 -22.64
C ARG A 53 5.46 -9.73 -22.93
N ASN A 54 5.42 -8.49 -22.46
CA ASN A 54 6.47 -7.51 -22.76
C ASN A 54 7.79 -7.80 -22.05
N MET A 55 7.74 -8.17 -20.76
CA MET A 55 8.94 -8.34 -19.94
C MET A 55 9.55 -9.74 -20.03
N VAL A 56 8.74 -10.78 -20.20
CA VAL A 56 9.21 -12.17 -20.16
C VAL A 56 9.24 -12.79 -21.55
N ILE A 57 8.12 -12.74 -22.28
CA ILE A 57 8.04 -13.43 -23.59
C ILE A 57 8.85 -12.70 -24.67
N SER A 58 8.80 -11.36 -24.70
CA SER A 58 9.43 -10.56 -25.74
C SER A 58 10.93 -10.30 -25.53
N ARG A 59 11.50 -10.80 -24.44
CA ARG A 59 12.90 -10.57 -24.07
C ARG A 59 13.63 -11.89 -23.93
N GLU A 60 14.85 -11.96 -24.46
CA GLU A 60 15.69 -13.17 -24.40
C GLU A 60 16.44 -13.30 -23.07
N ASP A 61 16.50 -12.23 -22.27
CA ASP A 61 17.29 -12.12 -21.03
C ASP A 61 16.47 -12.27 -19.74
N VAL A 62 15.18 -12.65 -19.85
CA VAL A 62 14.28 -12.79 -18.70
C VAL A 62 13.59 -14.15 -18.72
N VAL A 63 13.63 -14.86 -17.59
CA VAL A 63 13.00 -16.17 -17.43
C VAL A 63 11.84 -16.08 -16.44
N GLY A 64 10.69 -16.65 -16.81
CA GLY A 64 9.53 -16.73 -15.93
C GLY A 64 9.74 -17.73 -14.79
N LEU A 65 9.33 -17.35 -13.58
CA LEU A 65 9.39 -18.18 -12.37
C LEU A 65 8.10 -17.98 -11.57
N ASP A 66 7.62 -19.06 -10.95
CA ASP A 66 6.55 -19.03 -9.94
C ASP A 66 7.08 -19.68 -8.66
N SER A 67 7.00 -18.96 -7.54
CA SER A 67 7.61 -19.35 -6.26
C SER A 67 6.58 -19.37 -5.14
N SER A 68 6.87 -20.13 -4.07
CA SER A 68 5.98 -20.22 -2.93
C SER A 68 5.97 -18.92 -2.11
N VAL A 69 4.78 -18.51 -1.66
CA VAL A 69 4.63 -17.35 -0.76
C VAL A 69 5.22 -17.63 0.63
N ILE A 70 5.11 -18.88 1.10
CA ILE A 70 5.69 -19.31 2.37
C ILE A 70 7.12 -19.74 2.12
N LEU A 71 8.07 -19.07 2.76
CA LEU A 71 9.51 -19.33 2.65
C LEU A 71 10.11 -19.66 4.02
N PRO A 72 11.15 -20.51 4.10
CA PRO A 72 11.90 -20.75 5.33
C PRO A 72 12.50 -19.46 5.91
N ARG A 73 12.57 -19.37 7.23
CA ARG A 73 13.07 -18.19 7.95
C ARG A 73 14.46 -17.74 7.47
N GLN A 74 15.33 -18.69 7.18
CA GLN A 74 16.71 -18.44 6.74
C GLN A 74 16.79 -17.58 5.47
N VAL A 75 15.78 -17.63 4.59
CA VAL A 75 15.72 -16.79 3.37
C VAL A 75 15.54 -15.32 3.74
N TRP A 76 14.70 -15.03 4.73
CA TRP A 76 14.43 -13.68 5.22
C TRP A 76 15.60 -13.10 6.00
N GLU A 77 16.34 -13.95 6.72
CA GLU A 77 17.57 -13.57 7.42
C GLU A 77 18.69 -13.27 6.42
N ALA A 78 18.95 -14.17 5.47
CA ALA A 78 20.00 -14.01 4.48
C ALA A 78 19.78 -12.79 3.56
N SER A 79 18.52 -12.44 3.28
CA SER A 79 18.16 -11.24 2.52
C SER A 79 18.11 -9.95 3.35
N GLY A 80 18.33 -10.04 4.67
CA GLY A 80 18.33 -8.90 5.59
C GLY A 80 16.96 -8.38 6.01
N HIS A 81 15.86 -8.89 5.44
CA HIS A 81 14.50 -8.41 5.73
C HIS A 81 14.15 -8.46 7.21
N VAL A 82 14.65 -9.46 7.95
CA VAL A 82 14.40 -9.58 9.40
C VAL A 82 14.97 -8.39 10.19
N GLU A 83 16.06 -7.79 9.71
CA GLU A 83 16.72 -6.68 10.40
C GLU A 83 16.21 -5.32 9.93
N VAL A 84 15.97 -5.17 8.62
CA VAL A 84 15.76 -3.83 8.02
C VAL A 84 14.33 -3.52 7.60
N PHE A 85 13.46 -4.53 7.43
CA PHE A 85 12.10 -4.31 6.91
C PHE A 85 11.14 -3.92 8.04
N THR A 86 11.38 -2.77 8.66
CA THR A 86 10.57 -2.22 9.76
C THR A 86 10.29 -0.74 9.55
N ASP A 87 9.08 -0.31 9.92
CA ASP A 87 8.70 1.10 9.98
C ASP A 87 8.64 1.55 11.46
N PRO A 88 9.32 2.64 11.87
CA PRO A 88 9.23 3.15 13.23
C PRO A 88 7.81 3.59 13.59
N LEU A 89 7.25 2.98 14.64
CA LEU A 89 5.93 3.29 15.17
C LEU A 89 6.04 3.99 16.53
N VAL A 90 5.23 5.02 16.73
CA VAL A 90 5.07 5.72 18.01
C VAL A 90 3.64 5.65 18.51
N GLU A 91 3.48 5.60 19.83
CA GLU A 91 2.19 5.47 20.49
C GLU A 91 1.87 6.74 21.29
N SER A 92 0.68 7.29 21.08
CA SER A 92 0.17 8.37 21.92
C SER A 92 -0.22 7.81 23.29
N LEU A 93 0.45 8.25 24.35
CA LEU A 93 0.19 7.80 25.73
C LEU A 93 -1.21 8.17 26.26
N HIS A 94 -1.92 9.09 25.60
CA HIS A 94 -3.27 9.49 25.97
C HIS A 94 -4.36 8.67 25.26
N THR A 95 -4.12 8.31 24.00
CA THR A 95 -5.14 7.65 23.16
C THR A 95 -4.83 6.19 22.84
N HIS A 96 -3.62 5.74 23.17
CA HIS A 96 -3.06 4.42 22.81
C HIS A 96 -3.14 4.11 21.31
N LYS A 97 -3.25 5.15 20.48
CA LYS A 97 -3.20 5.02 19.02
C LYS A 97 -1.75 5.04 18.58
N ARG A 98 -1.45 4.15 17.64
CA ARG A 98 -0.13 4.02 17.01
C ARG A 98 -0.11 4.74 15.68
N TYR A 99 0.99 5.45 15.43
CA TYR A 99 1.24 6.22 14.23
C TYR A 99 2.62 5.85 13.70
N ARG A 100 2.80 5.90 12.38
CA ARG A 100 4.16 5.85 11.84
C ARG A 100 4.84 7.19 12.10
N ALA A 101 6.07 7.14 12.60
CA ALA A 101 6.83 8.32 12.98
C ALA A 101 7.08 9.26 11.80
N ASP A 102 7.40 8.70 10.64
CA ASP A 102 7.65 9.44 9.41
C ASP A 102 6.43 10.25 8.95
N HIS A 103 5.23 9.66 8.95
CA HIS A 103 4.00 10.36 8.59
C HIS A 103 3.71 11.57 9.49
N LEU A 104 4.07 11.49 10.78
CA LEU A 104 3.90 12.59 11.71
C LEU A 104 4.87 13.74 11.39
N ILE A 105 6.12 13.42 11.09
CA ILE A 105 7.15 14.38 10.70
C ILE A 105 6.78 15.04 9.38
N GLU A 106 6.41 14.25 8.36
CA GLU A 106 5.95 14.76 7.06
C GLU A 106 4.73 15.68 7.20
N ALA A 107 3.78 15.34 8.08
CA ALA A 107 2.62 16.18 8.34
C ALA A 107 2.98 17.49 9.04
N TYR A 108 3.96 17.46 9.96
CA TYR A 108 4.50 18.67 10.59
C TYR A 108 5.18 19.56 9.56
N GLU A 109 6.05 19.00 8.74
CA GLU A 109 6.77 19.69 7.66
C GLU A 109 5.83 20.33 6.66
N ALA A 110 4.80 19.60 6.21
CA ALA A 110 3.82 20.13 5.28
C ALA A 110 3.04 21.33 5.84
N LYS A 111 2.91 21.42 7.17
CA LYS A 111 2.19 22.49 7.86
C LYS A 111 3.08 23.69 8.19
N HIS A 112 4.35 23.48 8.54
CA HIS A 112 5.26 24.52 9.05
C HIS A 112 6.36 24.91 8.06
N GLY A 113 6.56 24.13 6.99
CA GLY A 113 7.56 24.39 5.95
C GLY A 113 8.99 24.00 6.31
N HIS A 114 9.20 23.36 7.46
CA HIS A 114 10.50 22.88 7.94
C HIS A 114 10.34 21.61 8.81
N PRO A 115 11.39 20.77 8.93
CA PRO A 115 11.39 19.64 9.86
C PRO A 115 11.28 20.11 11.32
N PRO A 116 10.66 19.31 12.21
CA PRO A 116 10.70 19.57 13.65
C PRO A 116 12.16 19.51 14.16
N GLU A 117 12.61 20.54 14.87
CA GLU A 117 14.01 20.66 15.31
C GLU A 117 14.41 19.56 16.32
N ASN A 118 13.47 19.13 17.16
CA ASN A 118 13.64 18.06 18.14
C ASN A 118 12.93 16.76 17.74
N GLY A 119 12.57 16.59 16.46
CA GLY A 119 11.90 15.39 15.97
C GLY A 119 10.49 15.21 16.56
N LEU A 120 10.16 14.00 16.99
CA LEU A 120 8.84 13.67 17.55
C LEU A 120 8.51 14.38 18.88
N ALA A 121 9.48 15.03 19.53
CA ALA A 121 9.21 15.79 20.76
C ALA A 121 8.41 17.08 20.49
N ASP A 122 8.47 17.60 19.26
CA ASP A 122 7.79 18.83 18.85
C ASP A 122 6.41 18.56 18.20
N ILE A 123 5.99 17.29 18.10
CA ILE A 123 4.75 16.82 17.45
C ILE A 123 3.77 16.25 18.48
#